data_AF-A0A1A9WX70-F1
#
_entry.id   AF-A0A1A9WX70-F1
#
_cell.length_a   1.000
_cell.length_b   1.000
_cell.length_c   1.000
_cell.angle_alpha   90.00
_cell.angle_beta   90.00
_cell.angle_gamma   90.00
#
_symmetry.space_group_name_H-M   'P 1'
#
loop_
_entity.id
_entity.type
_entity.pdbx_description
1 polymer ?
#
loop_
_entity_poly.entity_id
_entity_poly.type
_entity_poly.pdbx_seq_one_letter_code
_entity_poly.pdbx_strand_id
1 'polypeptide(L)'
;MKYVLTQTCQGPHEKRLLNHLLSTYNTLERPVANESEPLEVKFGLTLQQIIDVDEKNQILTTNAWLNLRLIKLEIVRKIKERTQLVRNYRKKRLQDVCVSY
;
A
#
# COMPACT_ATOMS: atom_id res chain seq x y z
N MET A 1 19.90 -21.77 9.50
CA MET A 1 20.05 -20.35 9.89
C MET A 1 18.66 -19.71 9.95
N LYS A 2 18.14 -19.45 11.16
CA LYS A 2 16.90 -18.69 11.37
C LYS A 2 17.30 -17.29 11.82
N TYR A 3 16.95 -16.26 11.07
CA TYR A 3 17.20 -14.88 11.47
C TYR A 3 16.34 -14.57 12.70
N VAL A 4 16.98 -14.50 13.87
CA VAL A 4 16.38 -13.95 15.08
C VAL A 4 16.44 -12.45 14.94
N LEU A 5 15.32 -11.84 14.50
CA LEU A 5 15.13 -10.41 14.68
C LEU A 5 14.94 -10.18 16.18
N THR A 6 15.96 -9.64 16.82
CA THR A 6 15.89 -9.02 18.14
C THR A 6 14.61 -8.19 18.24
N GLN A 7 13.81 -8.41 19.29
CA GLN A 7 12.49 -7.81 19.43
C GLN A 7 12.62 -6.29 19.58
N THR A 8 12.54 -5.58 18.45
CA THR A 8 12.29 -4.14 18.46
C THR A 8 10.85 -3.95 18.95
N CYS A 9 10.61 -2.98 19.83
CA CYS A 9 9.25 -2.64 20.28
C CYS A 9 8.35 -2.11 19.14
N GLN A 10 8.91 -1.87 17.95
CA GLN A 10 8.16 -1.46 16.75
C GLN A 10 7.64 -2.65 15.92
N GLY A 11 8.37 -3.79 15.89
CA GLY A 11 8.01 -4.95 15.06
C GLY A 11 6.68 -5.65 15.43
N PRO A 12 6.37 -5.92 16.71
CA PRO A 12 5.16 -6.63 17.10
C PRO A 12 3.86 -5.89 16.73
N HIS A 13 3.86 -4.56 16.86
CA HIS A 13 2.70 -3.74 16.54
C HIS A 13 2.47 -3.64 15.03
N GLU A 14 3.55 -3.50 14.26
CA GLU A 14 3.52 -3.51 12.79
C GLU A 14 3.04 -4.86 12.26
N LYS A 15 3.61 -5.97 12.75
CA LYS A 15 3.20 -7.33 12.36
C LYS A 15 1.73 -7.60 12.68
N ARG A 16 1.25 -7.15 13.85
CA ARG A 16 -0.17 -7.27 14.23
C ARG A 16 -1.06 -6.48 13.27
N LEU A 17 -0.67 -5.25 12.92
CA LEU A 17 -1.42 -4.42 11.98
C LEU A 17 -1.46 -5.05 10.58
N LEU A 18 -0.31 -5.52 10.09
CA LEU A 18 -0.21 -6.17 8.77
C LEU A 18 -1.11 -7.40 8.69
N ASN A 19 -1.01 -8.31 9.67
CA ASN A 19 -1.84 -9.50 9.73
C ASN A 19 -3.34 -9.16 9.76
N HIS A 20 -3.70 -8.13 10.53
CA HIS A 20 -5.08 -7.68 10.62
C HIS A 20 -5.58 -7.07 9.30
N LEU A 21 -4.78 -6.27 8.61
CA LEU A 21 -5.15 -5.64 7.33
C LEU A 21 -5.25 -6.65 6.18
N LEU A 22 -4.37 -7.65 6.14
CA LEU A 22 -4.32 -8.64 5.08
C LEU A 22 -5.20 -9.88 5.33
N SER A 23 -5.78 -10.02 6.52
CA SER A 23 -6.58 -11.19 6.93
C SER A 23 -7.74 -11.55 5.98
N THR A 24 -8.30 -10.57 5.26
CA THR A 24 -9.42 -10.76 4.30
C THR A 24 -9.04 -10.30 2.89
N TYR A 25 -7.75 -10.17 2.59
CA TYR A 25 -7.30 -9.74 1.26
C TYR A 25 -7.07 -10.97 0.36
N ASN A 26 -7.87 -11.10 -0.70
CA ASN A 26 -7.65 -12.09 -1.75
C ASN A 26 -6.83 -11.44 -2.89
N THR A 27 -5.70 -12.02 -3.25
CA THR A 27 -4.82 -11.50 -4.31
C THR A 27 -5.36 -11.74 -5.72
N LEU A 28 -6.29 -12.70 -5.88
CA LEU A 28 -6.89 -13.04 -7.17
C LEU A 28 -8.10 -12.15 -7.50
N GLU A 29 -8.65 -11.47 -6.49
CA GLU A 29 -9.80 -10.58 -6.67
C GLU A 29 -9.34 -9.16 -7.00
N ARG A 30 -10.04 -8.54 -7.96
CA ARG A 30 -9.80 -7.15 -8.31
C ARG A 30 -10.19 -6.26 -7.12
N PRO A 31 -9.30 -5.35 -6.65
CA PRO A 31 -9.55 -4.57 -5.45
C PRO A 31 -10.48 -3.38 -5.74
N VAL A 32 -11.75 -3.67 -6.00
CA VAL A 32 -12.82 -2.67 -6.19
C VAL A 32 -14.00 -2.94 -5.27
N ALA A 33 -14.67 -1.89 -4.82
CA ALA A 33 -15.90 -2.00 -4.03
C ALA A 33 -17.12 -2.33 -4.90
N ASN A 34 -17.11 -1.90 -6.17
CA ASN A 34 -18.19 -2.13 -7.12
C ASN A 34 -17.61 -2.77 -8.38
N GLU A 35 -18.24 -3.87 -8.81
CA GLU A 35 -17.85 -4.60 -10.02
C GLU A 35 -18.02 -3.75 -11.28
N SER A 36 -18.98 -2.83 -11.31
CA SER A 36 -19.25 -1.95 -12.46
C SER A 36 -18.23 -0.83 -12.64
N GLU A 37 -17.41 -0.51 -11.61
CA GLU A 37 -16.42 0.56 -11.72
C GLU A 37 -15.11 0.05 -12.35
N PRO A 38 -14.50 0.80 -13.30
CA PRO A 38 -13.19 0.47 -13.83
C PRO A 38 -12.07 0.83 -12.84
N LEU A 39 -10.95 0.09 -12.90
CA LEU A 39 -9.74 0.41 -12.14
C LEU A 39 -8.82 1.29 -13.01
N GLU A 40 -8.57 2.52 -12.59
CA GLU A 40 -7.65 3.43 -13.28
C GLU A 40 -6.20 3.15 -12.87
N VAL A 41 -5.38 2.79 -13.85
CA VAL A 41 -3.95 2.51 -13.70
C VAL A 41 -3.15 3.59 -14.41
N LYS A 42 -2.32 4.32 -13.66
CA LYS A 42 -1.38 5.28 -14.23
C LYS A 42 -0.02 4.60 -14.33
N PHE A 43 0.52 4.53 -15.54
CA PHE A 43 1.88 4.10 -15.77
C PHE A 43 2.72 5.26 -16.27
N GLY A 44 3.97 5.30 -15.83
CA GLY A 44 5.00 6.20 -16.32
C GLY A 44 6.27 5.42 -16.53
N LEU A 45 7.05 5.80 -17.55
CA LEU A 45 8.36 5.24 -17.80
C LEU A 45 9.40 6.32 -17.54
N THR A 46 10.45 5.97 -16.81
CA THR A 46 11.60 6.85 -16.60
C THR A 46 12.82 6.15 -17.15
N LEU A 47 13.33 6.64 -18.28
CA LEU A 47 14.56 6.15 -18.87
C LEU A 47 15.74 6.53 -17.96
N GLN A 48 16.52 5.54 -17.54
CA GLN A 48 17.74 5.76 -16.77
C GLN A 48 18.93 5.93 -17.72
N GLN A 49 19.10 5.00 -18.66
CA GLN A 49 20.24 4.96 -19.56
C GLN A 49 19.95 4.11 -20.80
N ILE A 50 20.52 4.50 -21.95
CA ILE A 50 20.67 3.65 -23.14
C ILE A 50 21.97 2.86 -23.02
N ILE A 51 21.87 1.53 -23.01
CA ILE A 51 23.00 0.61 -22.82
C ILE A 51 23.64 0.28 -24.17
N ASP A 52 22.82 -0.05 -25.17
CA ASP A 52 23.29 -0.42 -26.50
C ASP A 52 22.21 -0.20 -27.57
N VAL A 53 22.64 0.04 -28.81
CA VAL A 53 21.79 0.24 -29.99
C VAL A 53 22.31 -0.63 -31.13
N ASP A 54 21.52 -1.62 -31.53
CA ASP A 54 21.79 -2.43 -32.71
C ASP A 54 20.91 -1.95 -33.87
N GLU A 55 21.48 -1.14 -34.75
CA GLU A 55 20.80 -0.55 -35.90
C GLU A 55 20.47 -1.57 -36.99
N LYS A 56 21.27 -2.65 -37.11
CA LYS A 56 21.02 -3.69 -38.11
C LYS A 56 19.84 -4.55 -37.71
N ASN A 57 19.73 -4.86 -36.42
CA ASN A 57 18.65 -5.68 -35.89
C ASN A 57 17.48 -4.87 -35.31
N GLN A 58 17.57 -3.53 -35.27
CA GLN A 58 16.58 -2.61 -34.72
C GLN A 58 16.27 -2.88 -33.24
N ILE A 59 17.32 -3.22 -32.46
CA ILE A 59 17.21 -3.53 -31.03
C ILE A 59 17.80 -2.39 -30.22
N LEU A 60 17.03 -1.89 -29.26
CA LEU A 60 17.44 -0.90 -28.28
C LEU A 60 17.48 -1.54 -26.89
N THR A 61 18.66 -1.61 -26.28
CA THR A 61 18.83 -2.11 -24.91
C THR A 61 18.94 -0.92 -23.97
N THR A 62 17.97 -0.75 -23.06
CA THR A 62 17.92 0.38 -22.12
C THR A 62 17.61 -0.07 -20.70
N ASN A 63 18.20 0.63 -19.73
CA ASN A 63 17.74 0.57 -18.35
C ASN A 63 16.65 1.63 -18.15
N ALA A 64 15.47 1.21 -17.69
CA ALA A 64 14.35 2.10 -17.41
C ALA A 64 13.59 1.63 -16.17
N TRP A 65 13.04 2.59 -15.44
CA TRP A 65 12.12 2.34 -14.32
C TRP A 65 10.69 2.40 -14.80
N LEU A 66 9.94 1.33 -14.52
CA LEU A 66 8.50 1.30 -14.69
C LEU A 66 7.82 1.80 -13.41
N ASN A 67 7.13 2.93 -13.50
CA ASN A 67 6.36 3.51 -12.42
C ASN A 67 4.89 3.16 -12.61
N LEU A 68 4.38 2.19 -11.85
CA LEU A 68 2.97 1.82 -11.83
C LEU A 68 2.30 2.43 -10.59
N ARG A 69 1.22 3.19 -10.79
CA ARG A 69 0.40 3.76 -9.72
C ARG A 69 -1.07 3.42 -9.91
N LEU A 70 -1.64 2.78 -8.90
CA LEU A 70 -3.08 2.55 -8.78
C LEU A 70 -3.70 3.70 -8.00
N ILE A 71 -4.71 4.36 -8.55
CA ILE A 71 -5.33 5.55 -7.92
C ILE A 71 -6.33 5.14 -6.83
N LYS A 72 -7.05 4.04 -7.06
CA LYS A 72 -8.01 3.49 -6.12
C LYS A 72 -7.51 2.14 -5.63
N LEU A 73 -6.96 2.11 -4.41
CA LEU A 73 -6.65 0.88 -3.70
C LEU A 73 -7.70 0.66 -2.62
N GLU A 74 -8.51 -0.39 -2.73
CA GLU A 74 -9.50 -0.73 -1.70
C GLU A 74 -8.85 -0.98 -0.32
N ILE A 75 -7.62 -1.50 -0.29
CA ILE A 75 -6.85 -1.65 0.95
C ILE A 75 -6.65 -0.30 1.66
N VAL A 76 -6.27 0.75 0.93
CA VAL A 76 -6.03 2.08 1.51
C VAL A 76 -7.32 2.68 2.05
N ARG A 77 -8.45 2.40 1.39
CA ARG A 77 -9.78 2.84 1.84
C ARG A 77 -10.15 2.20 3.18
N LYS A 78 -10.03 0.87 3.30
CA LYS A 78 -10.28 0.14 4.56
C LYS A 78 -9.36 0.60 5.70
N ILE A 79 -8.09 0.90 5.41
CA ILE A 79 -7.15 1.45 6.39
C ILE A 79 -7.60 2.83 6.88
N LYS A 80 -8.01 3.71 5.96
CA LYS A 80 -8.44 5.07 6.29
C LYS A 80 -9.71 5.07 7.15
N GLU A 81 -10.71 4.27 6.78
CA GLU A 81 -11.96 4.12 7.52
C GLU A 81 -11.72 3.66 8.98
N ARG A 82 -10.91 2.61 9.19
CA ARG A 82 -10.61 2.12 10.54
C ARG A 82 -9.73 3.09 11.34
N THR A 83 -8.80 3.79 10.70
CA THR A 83 -8.01 4.84 11.37
C THR A 83 -8.89 6.00 11.86
N GLN A 84 -9.90 6.37 11.07
CA GLN A 84 -10.89 7.38 11.43
C GLN A 84 -11.70 6.96 12.66
N LEU A 85 -12.17 5.71 12.70
CA LEU A 85 -12.90 5.15 13.86
C LEU A 85 -12.03 5.15 15.12
N VAL A 86 -10.77 4.73 15.05
CA VAL A 86 -9.85 4.78 16.21
C VAL A 86 -9.61 6.21 16.68
N ARG A 87 -9.42 7.17 15.76
CA ARG A 87 -9.32 8.60 16.09
C ARG A 87 -10.59 9.13 16.74
N ASN A 88 -11.76 8.76 16.21
CA ASN A 88 -13.06 9.17 16.76
C ASN A 88 -13.29 8.57 18.15
N TYR A 89 -12.94 7.31 18.37
CA TYR A 89 -12.99 6.67 19.70
C TYR A 89 -12.05 7.33 20.70
N ARG A 90 -10.84 7.72 20.27
CA ARG A 90 -9.88 8.42 21.14
C ARG A 90 -10.34 9.84 21.46
N LYS A 91 -10.95 10.53 20.50
CA LYS A 91 -11.52 11.88 20.68
C LYS A 91 -12.74 11.85 21.62
N LYS A 92 -13.59 10.82 21.49
CA LYS A 92 -14.72 10.56 22.39
C LYS A 92 -14.24 10.31 23.83
N ARG A 93 -13.23 9.45 24.02
CA ARG A 93 -12.63 9.23 25.34
C ARG A 93 -11.99 10.48 25.96
N LEU A 94 -11.36 11.34 25.16
CA LEU A 94 -10.81 12.62 25.66
C LEU A 94 -11.92 13.60 26.07
N GLN A 95 -13.04 13.62 25.35
CA GLN A 95 -14.23 14.39 25.75
C GLN A 95 -14.87 13.82 27.02
N ASP A 96 -14.96 12.50 27.16
CA ASP A 96 -15.50 11.87 28.37
C ASP A 96 -14.60 12.13 29.61
N VAL A 97 -13.28 12.28 29.42
CA VAL A 97 -12.32 12.63 30.49
C VAL A 97 -12.34 14.13 30.83
N CYS A 98 -12.53 15.02 29.86
CA CYS A 98 -12.59 16.47 30.09
C CYS A 98 -13.93 16.99 30.65
N VAL A 99 -14.97 16.15 30.77
CA VAL A 99 -16.30 16.54 31.31
C VAL A 99 -16.47 16.08 32.78
N SER A 100 -15.40 15.55 33.40
CA SER A 100 -15.41 15.07 34.79
C SER A 100 -14.79 16.03 35.82
N TYR A 101 -14.69 17.32 35.52
CA TYR A 101 -14.26 18.37 36.47
C TYR A 101 -15.27 19.51 36.53
#